data_AF-A0A835VS30-F1
#
_entry.id   AF-A0A835VS30-F1
#
_cell.length_a   1.000
_cell.length_b   1.000
_cell.length_c   1.000
_cell.angle_alpha   90.00
_cell.angle_beta   90.00
_cell.angle_gamma   90.00
#
_symmetry.space_group_name_H-M   'P 1'
#
loop_
_entity.id
_entity.type
_entity.pdbx_description
1 polymer ?
#
loop_
_entity_poly.entity_id
_entity_poly.type
_entity_poly.pdbx_seq_one_letter_code
_entity_poly.pdbx_strand_id
1 'polypeptide(L)'
;MDANLDIRTLNTLGAPYSETFSVSPDVPGHPHTIRHALTPLYSYDALGGANGTYSWMLLGDDDTVWNLPAVLRLLNERGLDAGEPHMLGDFQYHCVREHFECTAPVAVDPRCAPCPAGVAYCPCRLPPGCTRRGWNYGECPYKLRASPYGGAGLIFSMGMLKLLARDPHFYFPLALDTVVPEATSGDVALAEGARLLGYGFTNLLPAAEAARVAVGSPKQNITRRFFAPHCGFNDARSPAEHLCVLQDQAARDPAAFRTAVSVHARQRIMYSSYHDLMLEVLPAYRGLVALLLRLEGEGGVEGASGR
;
A
#
# COMPACT_ATOMS: atom_id res chain seq x y z
N MET A 1 4.25 -6.13 24.95
CA MET A 1 4.34 -4.98 25.86
C MET A 1 4.42 -3.77 24.95
N ASP A 2 3.38 -2.94 24.94
CA ASP A 2 3.24 -1.83 24.02
C ASP A 2 4.42 -0.86 24.17
N ALA A 3 5.30 -0.82 23.16
CA ALA A 3 5.79 0.48 22.75
C ALA A 3 4.55 1.23 22.31
N ASN A 4 3.86 1.85 23.27
CA ASN A 4 2.73 2.73 23.03
C ASN A 4 3.30 3.82 22.13
N LEU A 5 3.18 3.60 20.81
CA LEU A 5 3.18 4.65 19.82
C LEU A 5 2.20 5.65 20.42
N ASP A 6 2.71 6.77 20.94
CA ASP A 6 1.84 7.70 21.63
C ASP A 6 1.01 8.39 20.55
N ILE A 7 -0.10 7.75 20.21
CA ILE A 7 -1.04 8.18 19.18
C ILE A 7 -1.54 9.58 19.50
N ARG A 8 -1.65 9.96 20.79
CA ARG A 8 -2.00 11.33 21.15
C ARG A 8 -0.88 12.29 20.76
N THR A 9 0.37 11.97 21.08
CA THR A 9 1.52 12.78 20.66
C THR A 9 1.67 12.83 19.13
N LEU A 10 1.50 11.72 18.42
CA LEU A 10 1.51 11.71 16.94
C LEU A 10 0.39 12.56 16.34
N ASN A 11 -0.82 12.50 16.88
CA ASN A 11 -1.92 13.36 16.42
C ASN A 11 -1.74 14.83 16.83
N THR A 12 -1.09 15.11 17.95
CA THR A 12 -0.91 16.49 18.47
C THR A 12 0.28 17.20 17.82
N LEU A 13 1.37 16.49 17.57
CA LEU A 13 2.64 17.05 17.10
C LEU A 13 3.07 16.55 15.72
N GLY A 14 2.56 15.40 15.29
CA GLY A 14 3.00 14.67 14.11
C GLY A 14 2.00 14.69 12.95
N ALA A 15 1.00 15.58 12.98
CA ALA A 15 -0.03 15.71 11.93
C ALA A 15 0.08 17.01 11.07
N PRO A 16 1.26 17.36 10.53
CA PRO A 16 1.45 18.61 9.78
C PRO A 16 0.62 18.71 8.50
N TYR A 17 0.06 17.60 8.01
CA TYR A 17 -0.80 17.55 6.82
C TYR A 17 -2.26 17.24 7.16
N SER A 18 -2.67 17.46 8.43
CA SER A 18 -4.02 17.16 8.93
C SER A 18 -4.39 15.67 8.86
N GLU A 19 -3.40 14.78 8.89
CA GLU A 19 -3.57 13.35 9.02
C GLU A 19 -3.98 12.95 10.45
N THR A 20 -4.54 11.75 10.60
CA THR A 20 -4.86 11.17 11.90
C THR A 20 -4.28 9.77 11.98
N PHE A 21 -3.56 9.50 13.06
CA PHE A 21 -2.97 8.21 13.38
C PHE A 21 -3.93 7.41 14.26
N SER A 22 -4.04 6.12 13.96
CA SER A 22 -4.84 5.17 14.72
C SER A 22 -4.21 3.78 14.66
N VAL A 23 -4.61 2.90 15.57
CA VAL A 23 -4.17 1.50 15.62
C VAL A 23 -5.41 0.63 15.78
N SER A 24 -5.53 -0.40 14.93
CA SER A 24 -6.60 -1.39 15.03
C SER A 24 -6.35 -2.37 16.17
N PRO A 25 -7.38 -2.74 16.94
CA PRO A 25 -7.24 -3.70 18.03
C PRO A 25 -7.00 -5.12 17.50
N ASP A 26 -6.31 -5.94 18.31
CA ASP A 26 -6.28 -7.40 18.10
C ASP A 26 -7.69 -8.01 18.27
N VAL A 27 -7.96 -9.10 17.54
CA VAL A 27 -9.20 -9.86 17.70
C VAL A 27 -8.93 -11.10 18.57
N PRO A 28 -9.56 -11.24 19.75
CA PRO A 28 -9.34 -12.38 20.63
C PRO A 28 -9.56 -13.72 19.92
N GLY A 29 -8.66 -14.67 20.17
CA GLY A 29 -8.74 -16.03 19.59
C GLY A 29 -8.35 -16.15 18.12
N HIS A 30 -7.87 -15.06 17.50
CA HIS A 30 -7.48 -15.03 16.08
C HIS A 30 -6.01 -14.59 15.92
N PRO A 31 -5.36 -14.90 14.79
CA PRO A 31 -4.00 -14.43 14.52
C PRO A 31 -3.90 -12.91 14.52
N HIS A 32 -2.81 -12.32 15.04
CA HIS A 32 -2.62 -10.86 15.10
C HIS A 32 -2.82 -10.15 13.75
N THR A 33 -2.53 -10.81 12.63
CA THR A 33 -2.68 -10.24 11.29
C THR A 33 -4.13 -10.06 10.84
N ILE A 34 -5.12 -10.65 11.55
CA ILE A 34 -6.54 -10.39 11.29
C ILE A 34 -6.88 -8.91 11.49
N ARG A 35 -6.22 -8.22 12.44
CA ARG A 35 -6.44 -6.79 12.66
C ARG A 35 -6.09 -5.99 11.41
N HIS A 36 -5.02 -6.36 10.71
CA HIS A 36 -4.60 -5.71 9.47
C HIS A 36 -5.68 -5.86 8.39
N ALA A 37 -6.25 -7.06 8.24
CA ALA A 37 -7.35 -7.32 7.31
C ALA A 37 -8.63 -6.55 7.66
N LEU A 38 -8.95 -6.38 8.94
CA LEU A 38 -10.18 -5.72 9.41
C LEU A 38 -10.05 -4.20 9.57
N THR A 39 -8.84 -3.64 9.55
CA THR A 39 -8.61 -2.18 9.65
C THR A 39 -9.50 -1.36 8.71
N PRO A 40 -9.73 -1.70 7.43
CA PRO A 40 -10.65 -0.94 6.57
C PRO A 40 -12.05 -0.77 7.16
N LEU A 41 -12.61 -1.81 7.80
CA LEU A 41 -13.94 -1.73 8.42
C LEU A 41 -13.90 -0.89 9.70
N TYR A 42 -12.92 -1.13 10.57
CA TYR A 42 -12.77 -0.37 11.81
C TYR A 42 -12.57 1.12 11.53
N SER A 43 -11.71 1.47 10.56
CA SER A 43 -11.47 2.85 10.15
C SER A 43 -12.70 3.49 9.52
N TYR A 44 -13.51 2.73 8.76
CA TYR A 44 -14.74 3.26 8.18
C TYR A 44 -15.77 3.62 9.24
N ASP A 45 -16.00 2.72 10.21
CA ASP A 45 -16.99 2.89 11.26
C ASP A 45 -16.53 3.87 12.36
N ALA A 46 -15.32 3.70 12.90
CA ALA A 46 -14.86 4.38 14.11
C ALA A 46 -14.27 5.78 13.86
N LEU A 47 -13.67 6.01 12.69
CA LEU A 47 -12.94 7.26 12.41
C LEU A 47 -13.74 8.22 11.54
N GLY A 48 -15.04 7.98 11.36
CA GLY A 48 -15.94 8.85 10.63
C GLY A 48 -15.88 8.69 9.11
N GLY A 49 -15.46 7.52 8.60
CA GLY A 49 -15.59 7.23 7.17
C GLY A 49 -17.04 7.27 6.70
N ALA A 50 -17.98 6.82 7.54
CA ALA A 50 -19.42 7.02 7.33
C ALA A 50 -19.83 8.52 7.33
N ASN A 51 -19.11 9.36 8.07
CA ASN A 51 -19.40 10.78 8.25
C ASN A 51 -18.56 11.71 7.34
N GLY A 52 -17.68 11.14 6.50
CA GLY A 52 -16.85 11.89 5.53
C GLY A 52 -15.72 12.71 6.15
N THR A 53 -15.17 12.30 7.30
CA THR A 53 -14.11 13.04 8.02
C THR A 53 -12.74 12.93 7.38
N TYR A 54 -12.51 11.93 6.51
CA TYR A 54 -11.27 11.76 5.75
C TYR A 54 -11.57 11.23 4.34
N SER A 55 -10.63 11.43 3.42
CA SER A 55 -10.76 11.00 2.02
C SER A 55 -9.99 9.72 1.70
N TRP A 56 -8.86 9.51 2.38
CA TRP A 56 -7.92 8.43 2.10
C TRP A 56 -7.45 7.79 3.40
N MET A 57 -7.39 6.46 3.43
CA MET A 57 -6.79 5.69 4.51
C MET A 57 -5.45 5.12 4.05
N LEU A 58 -4.39 5.41 4.78
CA LEU A 58 -3.06 4.86 4.57
C LEU A 58 -2.88 3.72 5.59
N LEU A 59 -2.88 2.49 5.10
CA LEU A 59 -2.74 1.28 5.90
C LEU A 59 -1.30 0.75 5.77
N GLY A 60 -0.56 0.74 6.87
CA GLY A 60 0.76 0.14 6.94
C GLY A 60 0.89 -0.77 8.16
N ASP A 61 2.00 -1.50 8.20
CA ASP A 61 2.47 -2.19 9.39
C ASP A 61 3.08 -1.19 10.39
N ASP A 62 3.41 -1.64 11.59
CA ASP A 62 4.05 -0.84 12.65
C ASP A 62 5.48 -0.37 12.30
N ASP A 63 6.01 -0.91 11.22
CA ASP A 63 7.33 -0.71 10.63
C ASP A 63 7.24 -0.08 9.20
N THR A 64 6.07 0.44 8.81
CA THR A 64 5.87 1.23 7.57
C THR A 64 6.11 2.72 7.84
N VAL A 65 6.88 3.38 6.97
CA VAL A 65 7.08 4.84 6.96
C VAL A 65 6.41 5.42 5.73
N TRP A 66 5.51 6.38 5.91
CA TRP A 66 4.84 7.11 4.82
C TRP A 66 5.52 8.44 4.52
N ASN A 67 5.77 8.72 3.24
CA ASN A 67 6.14 10.05 2.76
C ASN A 67 4.85 10.81 2.40
N LEU A 68 4.23 11.46 3.39
CA LEU A 68 2.95 12.14 3.21
C LEU A 68 2.94 13.22 2.12
N PRO A 69 3.97 14.07 1.96
CA PRO A 69 4.09 14.95 0.80
C PRO A 69 3.99 14.22 -0.53
N ALA A 70 4.73 13.12 -0.70
CA ALA A 70 4.68 12.33 -1.93
C ALA A 70 3.32 11.66 -2.12
N VAL A 71 2.68 11.17 -1.05
CA VAL A 71 1.30 10.65 -1.11
C VAL A 71 0.33 11.74 -1.58
N LEU A 72 0.36 12.92 -0.97
CA LEU A 72 -0.54 14.01 -1.32
C LEU A 72 -0.31 14.50 -2.75
N ARG A 73 0.95 14.66 -3.16
CA ARG A 73 1.30 14.97 -4.56
C ARG A 73 0.72 13.91 -5.50
N LEU A 74 0.95 12.64 -5.20
CA LEU A 74 0.49 11.51 -5.97
C LEU A 74 -1.03 11.48 -6.14
N LEU A 75 -1.78 11.73 -5.08
CA LEU A 75 -3.24 11.77 -5.11
C LEU A 75 -3.77 13.01 -5.86
N ASN A 76 -3.19 14.18 -5.62
CA ASN A 76 -3.64 15.45 -6.17
C ASN A 76 -3.27 15.63 -7.64
N GLU A 77 -2.01 15.38 -8.04
CA GLU A 77 -1.56 15.53 -9.43
C GLU A 77 -2.25 14.56 -10.38
N ARG A 78 -2.67 13.40 -9.87
CA ARG A 78 -3.43 12.41 -10.65
C ARG A 78 -4.93 12.65 -10.64
N GLY A 79 -5.41 13.59 -9.82
CA GLY A 79 -6.83 13.91 -9.70
C GLY A 79 -7.68 12.69 -9.36
N LEU A 80 -7.19 11.79 -8.50
CA LEU A 80 -7.95 10.60 -8.12
C LEU A 80 -9.14 11.02 -7.26
N ASP A 81 -10.35 10.60 -7.63
CA ASP A 81 -11.55 10.89 -6.86
C ASP A 81 -11.64 9.93 -5.67
N ALA A 82 -11.54 10.47 -4.46
CA ALA A 82 -11.68 9.69 -3.23
C ALA A 82 -13.06 9.01 -3.08
N GLY A 83 -14.09 9.49 -3.79
CA GLY A 83 -15.41 8.87 -3.85
C GLY A 83 -15.46 7.61 -4.71
N GLU A 84 -14.55 7.45 -5.66
CA GLU A 84 -14.42 6.25 -6.48
C GLU A 84 -13.59 5.17 -5.72
N PRO A 85 -13.81 3.86 -5.99
CA PRO A 85 -13.20 2.76 -5.22
C PRO A 85 -11.77 2.44 -5.65
N HIS A 86 -10.83 3.25 -5.18
CA HIS A 86 -9.40 3.07 -5.38
C HIS A 86 -8.77 2.26 -4.25
N MET A 87 -7.97 1.27 -4.64
CA MET A 87 -6.97 0.62 -3.80
C MET A 87 -5.61 0.81 -4.48
N LEU A 88 -4.69 1.50 -3.82
CA LEU A 88 -3.35 1.81 -4.33
C LEU A 88 -2.32 1.03 -3.52
N GLY A 89 -1.27 0.57 -4.18
CA GLY A 89 -0.20 -0.19 -3.56
C GLY A 89 0.65 -0.87 -4.61
N ASP A 90 1.88 -1.22 -4.24
CA ASP A 90 2.60 -2.25 -4.95
C ASP A 90 1.95 -3.60 -4.65
N PHE A 91 1.87 -4.45 -5.67
CA PHE A 91 1.28 -5.78 -5.53
C PHE A 91 2.12 -6.82 -6.26
N GLN A 92 1.94 -8.05 -5.82
CA GLN A 92 2.59 -9.24 -6.36
C GLN A 92 1.53 -10.22 -6.85
N TYR A 93 1.93 -11.09 -7.77
CA TYR A 93 1.09 -12.17 -8.24
C TYR A 93 1.50 -13.50 -7.61
N HIS A 94 0.56 -14.18 -6.94
CA HIS A 94 0.72 -15.61 -6.67
C HIS A 94 0.24 -16.38 -7.90
N CYS A 95 1.13 -17.12 -8.56
CA CYS A 95 0.66 -18.13 -9.51
C CYS A 95 0.32 -19.41 -8.78
N VAL A 96 -0.81 -19.98 -9.19
CA VAL A 96 -1.33 -21.23 -8.63
C VAL A 96 -0.75 -22.45 -9.37
N ARG A 97 0.15 -22.26 -10.36
CA ARG A 97 0.77 -23.33 -11.16
C ARG A 97 2.22 -23.01 -11.51
N GLU A 98 3.08 -24.02 -11.46
CA GLU A 98 4.55 -23.97 -11.64
C GLU A 98 5.05 -23.54 -13.03
N HIS A 99 4.17 -23.35 -14.02
CA HIS A 99 4.56 -23.11 -15.42
C HIS A 99 4.29 -21.69 -15.94
N PHE A 100 3.90 -20.75 -15.06
CA PHE A 100 3.79 -19.33 -15.42
C PHE A 100 4.86 -18.53 -14.68
N GLU A 101 5.58 -17.67 -15.38
CA GLU A 101 6.50 -16.72 -14.74
C GLU A 101 5.70 -15.70 -13.91
N CYS A 102 5.61 -15.93 -12.60
CA CYS A 102 5.08 -14.96 -11.64
C CYS A 102 6.18 -13.95 -11.34
N THR A 103 6.43 -13.04 -12.26
CA THR A 103 7.32 -11.92 -11.98
C THR A 103 6.59 -10.94 -11.07
N ALA A 104 7.15 -10.73 -9.89
CA ALA A 104 6.70 -9.73 -8.94
C ALA A 104 7.82 -8.71 -8.66
N PRO A 105 7.45 -7.50 -8.24
CA PRO A 105 6.11 -6.91 -8.27
C PRO A 105 5.77 -6.38 -9.66
N VAL A 106 4.53 -5.92 -9.82
CA VAL A 106 4.02 -5.40 -11.09
C VAL A 106 3.40 -4.02 -10.87
N ALA A 107 3.81 -3.02 -11.63
CA ALA A 107 3.24 -1.66 -11.54
C ALA A 107 1.86 -1.52 -12.19
N VAL A 108 1.47 -2.46 -13.06
CA VAL A 108 0.21 -2.43 -13.81
C VAL A 108 -0.50 -3.76 -13.70
N ASP A 109 -1.76 -3.75 -13.27
CA ASP A 109 -2.60 -4.94 -13.27
C ASP A 109 -3.27 -5.09 -14.64
N PRO A 110 -2.85 -6.05 -15.47
CA PRO A 110 -3.37 -6.16 -16.83
C PRO A 110 -4.80 -6.71 -16.86
N ARG A 111 -5.35 -7.15 -15.71
CA ARG A 111 -6.76 -7.54 -15.59
C ARG A 111 -7.69 -6.33 -15.55
N CYS A 112 -7.18 -5.13 -15.27
CA CYS A 112 -8.00 -3.93 -15.22
C CYS A 112 -8.55 -3.59 -16.60
N ALA A 113 -9.85 -3.32 -16.66
CA ALA A 113 -10.47 -2.70 -17.82
C ALA A 113 -9.83 -1.32 -18.08
N PRO A 114 -9.73 -0.89 -19.35
CA PRO A 114 -9.21 0.44 -19.67
C PRO A 114 -10.11 1.54 -19.07
N CYS A 115 -9.50 2.67 -18.76
CA CYS A 115 -10.25 3.85 -18.33
C CYS A 115 -11.16 4.37 -19.45
N PRO A 116 -12.25 5.07 -19.11
CA PRO A 116 -13.08 5.75 -20.09
C PRO A 116 -12.26 6.69 -20.99
N ALA A 117 -12.71 6.90 -22.22
CA ALA A 117 -12.03 7.79 -23.16
C ALA A 117 -11.87 9.21 -22.56
N GLY A 118 -10.66 9.76 -22.66
CA GLY A 118 -10.33 11.08 -22.09
C GLY A 118 -10.02 11.08 -20.59
N VAL A 119 -10.13 9.94 -19.90
CA VAL A 119 -9.80 9.82 -18.48
C VAL A 119 -8.39 9.25 -18.32
N ALA A 120 -7.49 10.03 -17.70
CA ALA A 120 -6.10 9.63 -17.50
C ALA A 120 -5.92 8.59 -16.40
N TYR A 121 -6.72 8.66 -15.33
CA TYR A 121 -6.65 7.77 -14.18
C TYR A 121 -8.05 7.36 -13.73
N CYS A 122 -8.25 6.10 -13.41
CA CYS A 122 -9.53 5.55 -12.95
C CYS A 122 -9.29 4.34 -12.05
N PRO A 123 -10.26 3.94 -11.22
CA PRO A 123 -10.17 2.69 -10.48
C PRO A 123 -9.94 1.51 -11.41
N CYS A 124 -9.13 0.56 -10.96
CA CYS A 124 -9.02 -0.72 -11.65
C CYS A 124 -10.34 -1.48 -11.53
N ARG A 125 -11.09 -1.56 -12.63
CA ARG A 125 -12.33 -2.35 -12.72
C ARG A 125 -12.00 -3.71 -13.31
N LEU A 126 -12.32 -4.78 -12.59
CA LEU A 126 -12.08 -6.15 -13.04
C LEU A 126 -13.28 -6.67 -13.83
N PRO A 127 -13.07 -7.47 -14.89
CA PRO A 127 -14.16 -8.11 -15.60
C PRO A 127 -14.83 -9.17 -14.71
N PRO A 128 -16.12 -9.50 -14.94
CA PRO A 128 -16.87 -10.44 -14.10
C PRO A 128 -16.21 -11.82 -13.90
N GLY A 129 -15.48 -12.31 -14.91
CA GLY A 129 -14.74 -13.57 -14.80
C GLY A 129 -13.64 -13.57 -13.73
N CYS A 130 -13.15 -12.39 -13.33
CA CYS A 130 -12.12 -12.22 -12.31
C CYS A 130 -12.65 -12.01 -10.89
N THR A 131 -13.97 -11.96 -10.66
CA THR A 131 -14.58 -11.57 -9.36
C THR A 131 -15.19 -12.74 -8.57
N ARG A 132 -15.12 -13.97 -9.07
CA ARG A 132 -15.71 -15.15 -8.42
C ARG A 132 -14.83 -15.71 -7.30
N ARG A 133 -15.43 -16.32 -6.26
CA ARG A 133 -14.71 -17.18 -5.30
C ARG A 133 -14.19 -18.44 -6.03
N GLY A 134 -12.99 -18.91 -5.67
CA GLY A 134 -12.44 -20.18 -6.17
C GLY A 134 -11.97 -20.23 -7.63
N TRP A 135 -11.85 -19.08 -8.31
CA TRP A 135 -11.44 -18.87 -9.72
C TRP A 135 -11.79 -19.94 -10.75
N ASN A 136 -12.58 -19.53 -11.74
CA ASN A 136 -12.59 -20.21 -13.04
C ASN A 136 -11.49 -19.62 -13.95
N TYR A 137 -10.42 -20.39 -14.17
CA TYR A 137 -9.26 -20.02 -14.99
C TYR A 137 -9.56 -19.78 -16.48
N GLY A 138 -10.79 -20.00 -16.94
CA GLY A 138 -11.21 -19.75 -18.32
C GLY A 138 -11.80 -18.36 -18.59
N GLU A 139 -12.34 -17.68 -17.57
CA GLU A 139 -13.11 -16.44 -17.74
C GLU A 139 -12.35 -15.16 -17.37
N CYS A 140 -11.25 -15.29 -16.62
CA CYS A 140 -10.37 -14.16 -16.28
C CYS A 140 -9.17 -14.16 -17.25
N PRO A 141 -8.89 -13.06 -17.97
CA PRO A 141 -7.87 -13.01 -19.02
C PRO A 141 -6.45 -13.28 -18.52
N TYR A 142 -6.18 -13.04 -17.23
CA TYR A 142 -4.90 -13.35 -16.60
C TYR A 142 -5.10 -14.25 -15.39
N LYS A 143 -4.34 -15.36 -15.34
CA LYS A 143 -4.41 -16.39 -14.30
C LYS A 143 -3.57 -16.04 -13.07
N LEU A 144 -3.76 -14.84 -12.53
CA LEU A 144 -2.89 -14.28 -11.51
C LEU A 144 -3.70 -13.78 -10.30
N ARG A 145 -3.30 -14.20 -9.09
CA ARG A 145 -3.80 -13.64 -7.82
C ARG A 145 -2.99 -12.44 -7.43
N ALA A 146 -3.51 -11.23 -7.63
CA ALA A 146 -2.88 -10.06 -7.04
C ALA A 146 -3.07 -10.12 -5.52
N SER A 147 -1.97 -9.97 -4.80
CA SER A 147 -1.92 -9.74 -3.36
C SER A 147 -1.10 -8.47 -3.14
N PRO A 148 -1.38 -7.67 -2.11
CA PRO A 148 -0.49 -6.59 -1.70
C PRO A 148 0.92 -7.13 -1.55
N TYR A 149 1.89 -6.30 -1.92
CA TYR A 149 3.26 -6.51 -1.49
C TYR A 149 3.34 -6.09 -0.02
N GLY A 150 3.28 -7.06 0.90
CA GLY A 150 3.23 -6.82 2.33
C GLY A 150 4.37 -5.93 2.86
N GLY A 151 4.09 -5.16 3.90
CA GLY A 151 5.01 -4.19 4.50
C GLY A 151 5.21 -2.87 3.73
N ALA A 152 4.88 -2.82 2.43
CA ALA A 152 4.96 -1.59 1.65
C ALA A 152 3.78 -0.63 1.90
N GLY A 153 2.72 -1.12 2.54
CA GLY A 153 1.50 -0.38 2.82
C GLY A 153 0.55 -0.29 1.62
N LEU A 154 -0.69 0.09 1.92
CA LEU A 154 -1.80 0.25 0.99
C LEU A 154 -2.49 1.58 1.24
N ILE A 155 -3.02 2.18 0.17
CA ILE A 155 -3.87 3.37 0.27
C ILE A 155 -5.27 3.01 -0.22
N PHE A 156 -6.28 3.23 0.61
CA PHE A 156 -7.68 3.05 0.26
C PHE A 156 -8.36 4.40 0.13
N SER A 157 -9.14 4.59 -0.92
CA SER A 157 -10.09 5.70 -0.98
C SER A 157 -11.31 5.45 -0.11
N MET A 158 -12.00 6.51 0.26
CA MET A 158 -13.30 6.42 0.93
C MET A 158 -14.32 5.60 0.13
N GLY A 159 -14.32 5.71 -1.21
CA GLY A 159 -15.15 4.92 -2.10
C GLY A 159 -14.92 3.41 -1.93
N MET A 160 -13.66 2.98 -1.76
CA MET A 160 -13.34 1.57 -1.55
C MET A 160 -13.78 1.10 -0.16
N LEU A 161 -13.56 1.92 0.87
CA LEU A 161 -14.00 1.60 2.23
C LEU A 161 -15.51 1.44 2.33
N LYS A 162 -16.27 2.38 1.74
CA LYS A 162 -17.73 2.30 1.62
C LYS A 162 -18.17 1.02 0.93
N LEU A 163 -17.47 0.61 -0.12
CA LEU A 163 -17.81 -0.60 -0.87
C LEU A 163 -17.58 -1.87 -0.05
N LEU A 164 -16.47 -1.95 0.69
CA LEU A 164 -16.14 -3.08 1.59
C LEU A 164 -17.13 -3.16 2.77
N ALA A 165 -17.52 -2.02 3.33
CA ALA A 165 -18.42 -1.94 4.48
C ALA A 165 -19.92 -2.04 4.10
N ARG A 166 -20.26 -1.95 2.81
CA ARG A 166 -21.66 -1.90 2.34
C ARG A 166 -22.48 -3.11 2.79
N ASP A 167 -21.88 -4.30 2.80
CA ASP A 167 -22.51 -5.53 3.25
C ASP A 167 -21.77 -6.07 4.48
N PRO A 168 -22.35 -5.98 5.69
CA PRO A 168 -21.72 -6.45 6.91
C PRO A 168 -21.52 -7.98 6.92
N HIS A 169 -22.23 -8.72 6.07
CA HIS A 169 -22.11 -10.17 5.93
C HIS A 169 -21.09 -10.60 4.87
N PHE A 170 -20.44 -9.65 4.20
CA PHE A 170 -19.46 -9.94 3.16
C PHE A 170 -18.02 -9.92 3.68
N TYR A 171 -17.49 -8.74 4.02
CA TYR A 171 -16.05 -8.58 4.19
C TYR A 171 -15.53 -9.12 5.52
N PHE A 172 -16.30 -8.95 6.60
CA PHE A 172 -15.91 -9.46 7.92
C PHE A 172 -15.78 -11.01 7.92
N PRO A 173 -16.77 -11.78 7.43
CA PRO A 173 -16.59 -13.23 7.28
C PRO A 173 -15.47 -13.61 6.32
N LEU A 174 -15.30 -12.88 5.20
CA LEU A 174 -14.19 -13.13 4.27
C LEU A 174 -12.83 -13.01 4.96
N ALA A 175 -12.63 -11.99 5.79
CA ALA A 175 -11.39 -11.78 6.52
C ALA A 175 -11.13 -12.94 7.50
N LEU A 176 -12.15 -13.38 8.24
CA LEU A 176 -12.04 -14.51 9.17
C LEU A 176 -11.77 -15.84 8.45
N ASP A 177 -12.41 -16.08 7.31
CA ASP A 177 -12.19 -17.29 6.50
C ASP A 177 -10.79 -17.32 5.88
N THR A 178 -10.20 -16.15 5.60
CA THR A 178 -8.93 -16.03 4.88
C THR A 178 -7.73 -16.01 5.83
N VAL A 179 -7.86 -15.37 6.99
CA VAL A 179 -6.76 -15.20 7.95
C VAL A 179 -6.89 -16.22 9.07
N VAL A 180 -6.25 -17.37 8.87
CA VAL A 180 -6.26 -18.51 9.79
C VAL A 180 -4.87 -18.75 10.39
N PRO A 181 -4.75 -19.45 11.53
CA PRO A 181 -3.45 -19.73 12.16
C PRO A 181 -2.41 -20.35 11.23
N GLU A 182 -2.84 -21.17 10.26
CA GLU A 182 -1.99 -21.85 9.29
C GLU A 182 -1.58 -20.95 8.10
N ALA A 183 -2.27 -19.82 7.90
CA ALA A 183 -2.08 -18.89 6.78
C ALA A 183 -2.39 -17.45 7.22
N THR A 184 -1.48 -16.87 8.01
CA THR A 184 -1.71 -15.60 8.70
C THR A 184 -1.51 -14.35 7.82
N SER A 185 -1.99 -14.34 6.58
CA SER A 185 -1.78 -13.19 5.66
C SER A 185 -3.03 -12.30 5.57
N GLY A 186 -3.03 -11.20 6.34
CA GLY A 186 -4.09 -10.19 6.28
C GLY A 186 -4.17 -9.47 4.93
N ASP A 187 -3.04 -9.28 4.27
CA ASP A 187 -2.89 -8.68 2.94
C ASP A 187 -3.76 -9.37 1.88
N VAL A 188 -3.83 -10.71 1.94
CA VAL A 188 -4.61 -11.50 1.00
C VAL A 188 -6.11 -11.20 1.14
N ALA A 189 -6.61 -11.06 2.36
CA ALA A 189 -8.02 -10.71 2.59
C ALA A 189 -8.38 -9.33 2.02
N LEU A 190 -7.47 -8.35 2.16
CA LEU A 190 -7.64 -7.00 1.64
C LEU A 190 -7.82 -6.98 0.11
N ALA A 191 -6.91 -7.65 -0.63
CA ALA A 191 -7.03 -7.72 -2.08
C ALA A 191 -8.20 -8.59 -2.54
N GLU A 192 -8.52 -9.68 -1.83
CA GLU A 192 -9.68 -10.51 -2.18
C GLU A 192 -11.00 -9.77 -1.98
N GLY A 193 -11.12 -8.97 -0.91
CA GLY A 193 -12.31 -8.14 -0.68
C GLY A 193 -12.60 -7.23 -1.88
N ALA A 194 -11.60 -6.43 -2.28
CA ALA A 194 -11.71 -5.57 -3.46
C ALA A 194 -12.02 -6.37 -4.73
N ARG A 195 -11.31 -7.49 -4.94
CA ARG A 195 -11.45 -8.33 -6.15
C ARG A 195 -12.85 -8.90 -6.30
N LEU A 196 -13.40 -9.47 -5.24
CA LEU A 196 -14.74 -10.06 -5.23
C LEU A 196 -15.83 -9.00 -5.49
N LEU A 197 -15.54 -7.74 -5.16
CA LEU A 197 -16.40 -6.59 -5.44
C LEU A 197 -16.16 -5.97 -6.83
N GLY A 198 -15.25 -6.52 -7.65
CA GLY A 198 -14.99 -6.06 -9.01
C GLY A 198 -13.86 -5.06 -9.16
N TYR A 199 -12.98 -4.93 -8.16
CA TYR A 199 -11.91 -3.94 -8.17
C TYR A 199 -10.54 -4.55 -7.90
N GLY A 200 -9.51 -3.97 -8.52
CA GLY A 200 -8.11 -4.34 -8.33
C GLY A 200 -7.26 -3.16 -7.85
N PHE A 201 -5.95 -3.28 -8.05
CA PHE A 201 -5.01 -2.20 -7.75
C PHE A 201 -5.10 -1.11 -8.83
N THR A 202 -5.43 0.11 -8.43
CA THR A 202 -5.52 1.26 -9.33
C THR A 202 -4.15 1.56 -9.92
N ASN A 203 -4.11 1.79 -11.24
CA ASN A 203 -2.88 2.13 -11.91
C ASN A 203 -2.46 3.57 -11.62
N LEU A 204 -1.19 3.72 -11.30
CA LEU A 204 -0.54 4.99 -10.99
C LEU A 204 0.16 5.62 -12.21
N LEU A 205 0.10 4.95 -13.36
CA LEU A 205 0.50 5.48 -14.66
C LEU A 205 -0.72 6.00 -15.43
N PRO A 206 -0.57 7.05 -16.26
CA PRO A 206 -1.62 7.48 -17.17
C PRO A 206 -2.13 6.32 -18.03
N ALA A 207 -3.43 6.26 -18.31
CA ALA A 207 -4.10 5.15 -19.00
C ALA A 207 -3.42 4.71 -20.31
N ALA A 208 -2.93 5.67 -21.12
CA ALA A 208 -2.23 5.35 -22.36
C ALA A 208 -0.88 4.66 -22.11
N GLU A 209 -0.17 5.07 -21.05
CA GLU A 209 1.10 4.47 -20.66
C GLU A 209 0.87 3.12 -19.97
N ALA A 210 -0.11 3.04 -19.08
CA ALA A 210 -0.60 1.82 -18.47
C ALA A 210 -0.85 0.71 -19.51
N ALA A 211 -1.59 1.04 -20.57
CA ALA A 211 -1.89 0.11 -21.66
C ALA A 211 -0.62 -0.37 -22.38
N ARG A 212 0.34 0.53 -22.64
CA ARG A 212 1.64 0.17 -23.24
C ARG A 212 2.45 -0.76 -22.34
N VAL A 213 2.48 -0.47 -21.05
CA VAL A 213 3.22 -1.23 -20.04
C VAL A 213 2.59 -2.61 -19.83
N ALA A 214 1.25 -2.73 -19.87
CA ALA A 214 0.54 -4.01 -19.76
C ALA A 214 0.84 -4.99 -20.92
N VAL A 215 1.20 -4.47 -22.10
CA VAL A 215 1.62 -5.28 -23.27
C VAL A 215 3.12 -5.59 -23.25
N GLY A 216 3.90 -4.86 -22.45
CA GLY A 216 5.35 -4.99 -22.34
C GLY A 216 5.81 -6.19 -21.50
N SER A 217 7.13 -6.39 -21.44
CA SER A 217 7.70 -7.46 -20.61
C SER A 217 7.53 -7.13 -19.12
N PRO A 218 7.28 -8.10 -18.24
CA PRO A 218 7.09 -7.82 -16.81
C PRO A 218 8.28 -7.12 -16.13
N LYS A 219 9.51 -7.26 -16.67
CA LYS A 219 10.70 -6.55 -16.19
C LYS A 219 10.59 -5.02 -16.32
N GLN A 220 9.85 -4.52 -17.31
CA GLN A 220 9.61 -3.08 -17.49
C GLN A 220 8.65 -2.52 -16.42
N ASN A 221 7.88 -3.37 -15.75
CA ASN A 221 6.91 -2.97 -14.73
C ASN A 221 7.58 -2.79 -13.36
N ILE A 222 8.78 -3.33 -13.17
CA ILE A 222 9.50 -3.35 -11.88
C ILE A 222 10.21 -2.02 -11.58
N THR A 223 10.54 -1.21 -12.59
CA THR A 223 11.31 0.04 -12.41
C THR A 223 10.46 1.26 -12.03
N ARG A 224 9.13 1.10 -11.91
CA ARG A 224 8.17 2.18 -11.71
C ARG A 224 7.40 2.06 -10.39
N ARG A 225 8.06 1.52 -9.36
CA ARG A 225 7.44 1.30 -8.04
C ARG A 225 7.23 2.63 -7.33
N PHE A 226 6.03 2.81 -6.79
CA PHE A 226 5.71 3.97 -5.96
C PHE A 226 5.86 3.62 -4.48
N PHE A 227 5.67 2.36 -4.12
CA PHE A 227 5.76 1.90 -2.74
C PHE A 227 7.09 1.16 -2.64
N ALA A 228 8.07 1.76 -1.99
CA ALA A 228 9.42 1.25 -2.06
C ALA A 228 9.49 -0.04 -1.22
N PRO A 229 9.61 -1.21 -1.87
CA PRO A 229 9.53 -2.51 -1.21
C PRO A 229 10.93 -2.86 -0.77
N HIS A 230 11.30 -2.16 0.27
CA HIS A 230 12.58 -2.22 0.88
C HIS A 230 12.45 -3.10 2.13
N CYS A 231 11.77 -4.24 1.97
CA CYS A 231 11.34 -5.06 3.08
C CYS A 231 12.28 -6.24 3.37
N GLY A 232 12.54 -6.43 4.67
CA GLY A 232 13.38 -7.46 5.24
C GLY A 232 12.85 -8.89 5.18
N PHE A 233 11.62 -9.14 4.70
CA PHE A 233 11.14 -10.51 4.48
C PHE A 233 11.99 -11.24 3.42
N ASN A 234 12.68 -10.47 2.54
CA ASN A 234 13.69 -10.89 1.56
C ASN A 234 15.07 -10.21 1.81
N ASP A 235 15.25 -9.47 2.90
CA ASP A 235 16.42 -8.60 3.12
C ASP A 235 16.90 -8.66 4.57
N ALA A 236 18.08 -9.25 4.78
CA ALA A 236 18.63 -9.51 6.11
C ALA A 236 19.32 -8.28 6.75
N ARG A 237 19.34 -7.13 6.06
CA ARG A 237 20.01 -5.91 6.53
C ARG A 237 19.30 -5.29 7.73
N SER A 238 20.09 -4.64 8.58
CA SER A 238 19.62 -3.78 9.67
C SER A 238 19.00 -2.47 9.19
N PRO A 239 18.17 -1.79 10.02
CA PRO A 239 17.56 -0.52 9.63
C PRO A 239 18.62 0.54 9.28
N ALA A 240 19.78 0.52 9.94
CA ALA A 240 20.90 1.42 9.64
C ALA A 240 21.54 1.11 8.28
N GLU A 241 21.84 -0.16 7.99
CA GLU A 241 22.32 -0.58 6.67
C GLU A 241 21.30 -0.28 5.58
N HIS A 242 20.03 -0.43 5.91
CA HIS A 242 18.91 -0.14 5.03
C HIS A 242 18.84 1.36 4.69
N LEU A 243 18.99 2.24 5.69
CA LEU A 243 19.08 3.68 5.49
C LEU A 243 20.25 4.05 4.56
N CYS A 244 21.43 3.45 4.72
CA CYS A 244 22.57 3.69 3.83
C CYS A 244 22.24 3.34 2.37
N VAL A 245 21.58 2.21 2.14
CA VAL A 245 21.18 1.78 0.80
C VAL A 245 20.20 2.76 0.16
N LEU A 246 19.25 3.27 0.95
CA LEU A 246 18.30 4.27 0.47
C LEU A 246 18.98 5.59 0.15
N GLN A 247 19.98 6.01 0.93
CA GLN A 247 20.80 7.18 0.63
C GLN A 247 21.57 7.00 -0.68
N ASP A 248 22.18 5.84 -0.89
CA ASP A 248 22.89 5.49 -2.14
C ASP A 248 21.95 5.43 -3.34
N GLN A 249 20.71 4.95 -3.16
CA GLN A 249 19.71 4.93 -4.22
C GLN A 249 19.18 6.33 -4.54
N ALA A 250 18.88 7.13 -3.51
CA ALA A 250 18.48 8.52 -3.70
C ALA A 250 19.56 9.34 -4.42
N ALA A 251 20.84 9.05 -4.17
CA ALA A 251 21.95 9.68 -4.89
C ALA A 251 22.05 9.23 -6.37
N ARG A 252 21.73 7.96 -6.67
CA ARG A 252 21.81 7.40 -8.02
C ARG A 252 20.60 7.74 -8.90
N ASP A 253 19.40 7.70 -8.33
CA ASP A 253 18.14 7.97 -9.01
C ASP A 253 17.21 8.81 -8.12
N PRO A 254 17.47 10.12 -7.99
CA PRO A 254 16.68 11.01 -7.15
C PRO A 254 15.23 11.14 -7.64
N ALA A 255 14.99 10.97 -8.95
CA ALA A 255 13.64 11.08 -9.51
C ALA A 255 12.75 9.92 -9.06
N ALA A 256 13.25 8.68 -9.14
CA ALA A 256 12.51 7.52 -8.65
C ALA A 256 12.26 7.60 -7.13
N PHE A 257 13.24 8.08 -6.37
CA PHE A 257 13.08 8.21 -4.91
C PHE A 257 12.05 9.28 -4.51
N ARG A 258 11.97 10.40 -5.25
CA ARG A 258 10.92 11.42 -5.03
C ARG A 258 9.52 10.90 -5.29
N THR A 259 9.37 9.87 -6.13
CA THR A 259 8.05 9.26 -6.36
C THR A 259 7.67 8.21 -5.30
N ALA A 260 8.58 7.87 -4.38
CA ALA A 260 8.33 6.89 -3.33
C ALA A 260 7.35 7.46 -2.28
N VAL A 261 6.24 6.76 -2.07
CA VAL A 261 5.18 7.14 -1.12
C VAL A 261 5.31 6.46 0.23
N SER A 262 6.02 5.33 0.29
CA SER A 262 6.29 4.59 1.52
C SER A 262 7.59 3.82 1.44
N VAL A 263 8.15 3.51 2.61
CA VAL A 263 9.27 2.57 2.78
C VAL A 263 8.95 1.64 3.94
N HIS A 264 9.44 0.41 3.86
CA HIS A 264 9.36 -0.56 4.95
C HIS A 264 10.69 -0.63 5.69
N ALA A 265 10.68 -0.57 7.02
CA ALA A 265 11.90 -0.40 7.82
C ALA A 265 12.23 -1.61 8.72
N ARG A 266 11.60 -2.77 8.49
CA ARG A 266 11.70 -3.92 9.41
C ARG A 266 12.88 -4.85 9.13
N GLN A 267 13.58 -5.22 10.20
CA GLN A 267 14.33 -6.48 10.29
C GLN A 267 13.39 -7.65 10.62
N ARG A 268 13.72 -8.83 10.10
CA ARG A 268 13.12 -10.14 10.44
C ARG A 268 12.61 -10.20 11.89
N ILE A 269 11.41 -10.78 12.08
CA ILE A 269 10.69 -10.92 13.37
C ILE A 269 11.68 -11.07 14.55
N MET A 270 11.89 -9.98 15.29
CA MET A 270 12.72 -9.96 16.50
C MET A 270 11.97 -10.77 17.57
N TYR A 271 12.32 -12.05 17.69
CA TYR A 271 11.83 -12.91 18.77
C TYR A 271 12.46 -12.57 20.14
N SER A 272 13.42 -11.64 20.19
CA SER A 272 14.10 -11.24 21.42
C SER A 272 13.75 -9.79 21.80
N SER A 273 13.16 -9.64 22.99
CA SER A 273 13.11 -8.45 23.85
C SER A 273 13.16 -7.06 23.18
N TYR A 274 12.07 -6.30 23.36
CA TYR A 274 11.85 -4.89 23.01
C TYR A 274 12.99 -3.87 23.28
N HIS A 275 14.09 -4.24 23.95
CA HIS A 275 15.21 -3.35 24.23
C HIS A 275 15.99 -2.90 22.98
N ASP A 276 16.07 -3.72 21.93
CA ASP A 276 16.84 -3.35 20.73
C ASP A 276 16.07 -2.46 19.75
N LEU A 277 14.74 -2.36 19.86
CA LEU A 277 13.92 -1.50 18.98
C LEU A 277 14.30 -0.01 19.10
N MET A 278 14.51 0.46 20.32
CA MET A 278 14.81 1.88 20.56
C MET A 278 16.21 2.27 20.08
N LEU A 279 17.16 1.33 20.11
CA LEU A 279 18.55 1.58 19.74
C LEU A 279 18.80 1.34 18.24
N GLU A 280 18.19 0.31 17.65
CA GLU A 280 18.46 -0.08 16.27
C GLU A 280 17.45 0.47 15.26
N VAL A 281 16.17 0.57 15.64
CA VAL A 281 15.08 0.91 14.71
C VAL A 281 14.81 2.41 14.69
N LEU A 282 14.69 3.05 15.87
CA LEU A 282 14.33 4.47 15.94
C LEU A 282 15.30 5.43 15.22
N PRO A 283 16.64 5.29 15.35
CA PRO A 283 17.56 6.17 14.65
C PRO A 283 17.42 6.07 13.13
N ALA A 284 17.26 4.85 12.61
CA ALA A 284 17.04 4.64 11.18
C ALA A 284 15.70 5.25 10.74
N TYR A 285 14.62 5.01 11.48
CA TYR A 285 13.31 5.63 11.24
C TYR A 285 13.39 7.15 11.10
N ARG A 286 14.07 7.82 12.05
CA ARG A 286 14.30 9.27 12.00
C ARG A 286 15.12 9.67 10.77
N GLY A 287 16.16 8.90 10.45
CA GLY A 287 16.98 9.12 9.26
C GLY A 287 16.22 8.95 7.95
N LEU A 288 15.32 7.96 7.86
CA LEU A 288 14.45 7.72 6.71
C LEU A 288 13.48 8.87 6.51
N VAL A 289 12.80 9.29 7.58
CA VAL A 289 11.90 10.46 7.54
C VAL A 289 12.67 11.71 7.10
N ALA A 290 13.85 11.97 7.67
CA ALA A 290 14.69 13.11 7.29
C ALA A 290 15.15 13.05 5.83
N LEU A 291 15.53 11.86 5.34
CA LEU A 291 15.91 11.64 3.93
C LEU A 291 14.74 11.95 2.99
N LEU A 292 13.55 11.43 3.29
CA LEU A 292 12.35 11.67 2.50
C LEU A 292 12.00 13.16 2.46
N LEU A 293 12.03 13.85 3.60
CA LEU A 293 11.75 15.29 3.68
C LEU A 293 12.76 16.14 2.90
N ARG A 294 14.06 15.81 2.95
CA ARG A 294 15.10 16.55 2.22
C ARG A 294 14.87 16.51 0.70
N LEU A 295 14.53 15.34 0.16
CA LEU A 295 14.38 15.15 -1.28
C LEU A 295 13.16 15.89 -1.86
N GLU A 296 12.19 16.22 -1.01
CA GLU A 296 11.07 17.09 -1.33
C GLU A 296 11.47 18.58 -1.31
N GLY A 297 12.24 19.01 -0.31
CA GLY A 297 12.64 20.42 -0.13
C GLY A 297 13.61 20.95 -1.20
N GLU A 298 14.44 20.09 -1.81
CA GLU A 298 15.41 20.48 -2.83
C GLU A 298 14.77 20.88 -4.18
N GLY A 299 13.47 20.61 -4.39
CA GLY A 299 12.74 21.01 -5.60
C GLY A 299 12.10 22.41 -5.56
N GLY A 300 12.15 23.11 -4.42
CA GLY A 300 11.39 24.34 -4.18
C GLY A 300 12.17 25.66 -4.31
N VAL A 301 13.46 25.65 -4.66
CA VAL A 301 14.31 26.86 -4.61
C VAL A 301 14.66 27.45 -5.99
N GLU A 302 14.31 26.82 -7.10
CA GLU A 302 14.48 27.42 -8.45
C GLU A 302 13.17 28.00 -8.98
N GLY A 303 12.82 29.22 -8.54
CA GLY A 303 11.65 29.89 -9.11
C GLY A 303 11.16 31.18 -8.44
N ALA A 304 12.00 31.93 -7.73
CA ALA A 304 11.62 33.25 -7.22
C ALA A 304 12.81 34.22 -7.16
N SER A 305 13.49 34.42 -8.29
CA SER A 305 14.23 35.66 -8.56
C SER A 305 14.27 35.90 -10.07
N GLY A 306 13.33 36.71 -10.54
CA GLY A 306 13.23 36.98 -11.97
C GLY A 306 12.01 37.76 -12.40
N ARG A 307 11.72 38.90 -11.73
CA ARG A 307 11.32 40.19 -12.32
C ARG A 307 10.85 41.14 -11.24
#